data_AF-A0A3N5QB86-F1
#
_entry.id   AF-A0A3N5QB86-F1
#
_cell.length_a   1.000
_cell.length_b   1.000
_cell.length_c   1.000
_cell.angle_alpha   90.00
_cell.angle_beta   90.00
_cell.angle_gamma   90.00
#
_symmetry.space_group_name_H-M   'P 1'
#
loop_
_entity.id
_entity.type
_entity.pdbx_description
1 polymer ?
#
loop_
_entity_poly.entity_id
_entity_poly.type
_entity_poly.pdbx_seq_one_letter_code
_entity_poly.pdbx_strand_id
1 'polypeptide(L)'
;DELYIPMMGILGAFVFTAQMINFTIPGTGSSGHLGGGLLLAILLGPYAAFLTIASVLVIQALFFADGGLLALGANIFNLGVFPCFLAYPFIFKPIAGTGARNPGPGRIILAALPAAIIGLLAGALGVVLETVFSGITSLPFKSFVLLMLPVHLAIGIVEGLVTAAVVIFVFKTDPGLIFVFSKKSQSPKAFWRPALIGLMLVALVTGVALSWFASTHPDGLEWSIARVTGSEELQGPEQGMHGVLSRLQKKFAPLPDYGFRIGSEGAKTESVDAESTWPAVNAGTSVSGILGGLLTLALVVLAGILLRKGFIHSPISRK
;
A
#
# COMPACT_ATOMS: atom_id res chain seq x y z
N ASP A 1 2.15 -23.33 6.92
CA ASP A 1 2.76 -23.86 5.70
C ASP A 1 4.09 -23.15 5.46
N GLU A 2 5.14 -23.86 5.07
CA GLU A 2 6.52 -23.32 5.10
C GLU A 2 6.77 -22.28 4.01
N LEU A 3 6.07 -22.42 2.88
CA LEU A 3 6.22 -21.55 1.71
C LEU A 3 5.24 -20.36 1.69
N TYR A 4 4.33 -20.30 2.66
CA TYR A 4 3.36 -19.20 2.76
C TYR A 4 4.00 -17.90 3.25
N ILE A 5 4.88 -17.99 4.24
CA ILE A 5 5.58 -16.82 4.82
C ILE A 5 6.47 -16.13 3.77
N PRO A 6 7.31 -16.85 2.99
CA PRO A 6 8.05 -16.24 1.89
C PRO A 6 7.16 -15.60 0.81
N MET A 7 6.01 -16.22 0.50
CA MET A 7 5.04 -15.65 -0.45
C MET A 7 4.46 -14.32 0.04
N MET A 8 4.15 -14.20 1.33
CA MET A 8 3.75 -12.93 1.93
C MET A 8 4.83 -11.86 1.73
N GLY A 9 6.10 -12.21 1.94
CA GLY A 9 7.22 -11.28 1.75
C GLY A 9 7.38 -10.80 0.30
N ILE A 10 7.27 -11.71 -0.68
CA ILE A 10 7.34 -11.37 -2.11
C ILE A 10 6.19 -10.44 -2.51
N LEU A 11 4.96 -10.77 -2.10
CA LEU A 11 3.79 -9.95 -2.42
C LEU A 11 3.82 -8.60 -1.71
N GLY A 12 4.35 -8.55 -0.48
CA GLY A 12 4.60 -7.30 0.24
C GLY A 12 5.61 -6.42 -0.50
N ALA A 13 6.74 -6.98 -0.94
CA ALA A 13 7.73 -6.24 -1.73
C ALA A 13 7.14 -5.71 -3.05
N PHE A 14 6.34 -6.53 -3.74
CA PHE A 14 5.61 -6.10 -4.94
C PHE A 14 4.69 -4.92 -4.64
N VAL A 15 3.85 -5.00 -3.61
CA VAL A 15 2.94 -3.91 -3.23
C VAL A 15 3.69 -2.65 -2.83
N PHE A 16 4.77 -2.77 -2.03
CA PHE A 16 5.62 -1.64 -1.68
C PHE A 16 6.12 -0.90 -2.93
N THR A 17 6.71 -1.63 -3.89
CA THR A 17 7.23 -1.00 -5.11
C THR A 17 6.11 -0.42 -5.99
N ALA A 18 4.94 -1.06 -6.01
CA ALA A 18 3.79 -0.56 -6.76
C ALA A 18 3.19 0.71 -6.15
N GLN A 19 3.27 0.87 -4.82
CA GLN A 19 2.86 2.07 -4.10
C GLN A 19 3.75 3.27 -4.38
N MET A 20 5.02 3.07 -4.74
CA MET A 20 5.91 4.17 -5.13
C MET A 20 5.55 4.79 -6.49
N ILE A 21 4.69 4.15 -7.28
CA ILE A 21 4.24 4.72 -8.56
C ILE A 21 3.00 5.57 -8.33
N ASN A 22 3.20 6.88 -8.29
CA ASN A 22 2.11 7.85 -8.41
C ASN A 22 1.74 8.05 -9.88
N PHE A 23 0.44 8.07 -10.17
CA PHE A 23 -0.09 8.41 -11.49
C PHE A 23 -0.93 9.67 -11.41
N THR A 24 -0.79 10.54 -12.41
CA THR A 24 -1.56 11.79 -12.49
C THR A 24 -3.03 11.49 -12.72
N ILE A 25 -3.90 12.17 -11.99
CA ILE A 25 -5.35 12.14 -12.19
C ILE A 25 -5.73 13.26 -13.17
N PRO A 26 -6.22 12.94 -14.38
CA PRO A 26 -6.51 13.95 -15.39
C PRO A 26 -7.52 14.99 -14.91
N GLY A 27 -7.21 16.27 -15.12
CA GLY A 27 -8.11 17.38 -14.85
C GLY A 27 -8.17 17.88 -13.39
N THR A 28 -7.49 17.24 -12.44
CA THR A 28 -7.46 17.69 -11.02
C THR A 28 -6.18 18.43 -10.66
N GLY A 29 -5.06 18.07 -11.30
CA GLY A 29 -3.71 18.47 -10.88
C GLY A 29 -3.22 17.72 -9.64
N SER A 30 -3.86 16.60 -9.30
CA SER A 30 -3.44 15.68 -8.24
C SER A 30 -2.82 14.41 -8.84
N SER A 31 -2.15 13.64 -7.99
CA SER A 31 -1.74 12.27 -8.28
C SER A 31 -2.41 11.29 -7.31
N GLY A 32 -2.14 10.00 -7.51
CA GLY A 32 -2.44 8.98 -6.53
C GLY A 32 -1.66 7.71 -6.82
N HIS A 33 -1.53 6.85 -5.81
CA HIS A 33 -0.91 5.54 -5.92
C HIS A 33 -1.92 4.45 -5.59
N LEU A 34 -1.52 3.20 -5.86
CA LEU A 34 -2.31 2.02 -5.50
C LEU A 34 -2.32 1.82 -3.97
N GLY A 35 -3.43 1.36 -3.40
CA GLY A 35 -3.49 0.92 -2.00
C GLY A 35 -2.92 -0.49 -1.80
N GLY A 36 -3.22 -1.43 -2.70
CA GLY A 36 -2.63 -2.78 -2.75
C GLY A 36 -3.17 -3.77 -1.71
N GLY A 37 -3.86 -3.31 -0.67
CA GLY A 37 -4.46 -4.16 0.36
C GLY A 37 -5.48 -5.17 -0.19
N LEU A 38 -6.28 -4.78 -1.19
CA LEU A 38 -7.27 -5.68 -1.80
C LEU A 38 -6.59 -6.81 -2.57
N LEU A 39 -5.58 -6.49 -3.37
CA LEU A 39 -4.79 -7.47 -4.11
C LEU A 39 -4.17 -8.49 -3.16
N LEU A 40 -3.56 -8.02 -2.06
CA LEU A 40 -3.03 -8.90 -1.02
C LEU A 40 -4.12 -9.78 -0.43
N ALA A 41 -5.30 -9.25 -0.12
CA ALA A 41 -6.40 -10.02 0.45
C ALA A 41 -6.91 -11.11 -0.49
N ILE A 42 -6.90 -10.87 -1.81
CA ILE A 42 -7.27 -11.87 -2.83
C ILE A 42 -6.25 -13.03 -2.87
N LEU A 43 -4.96 -12.72 -2.79
CA LEU A 43 -3.88 -13.70 -2.92
C LEU A 43 -3.57 -14.43 -1.60
N LEU A 44 -3.60 -13.72 -0.47
CA LEU A 44 -3.18 -14.19 0.85
C LEU A 44 -4.36 -14.41 1.81
N GLY A 45 -5.58 -14.07 1.43
CA GLY A 45 -6.68 -13.97 2.39
C GLY A 45 -6.50 -12.80 3.37
N PRO A 46 -7.52 -12.53 4.20
CA PRO A 46 -7.67 -11.24 4.86
C PRO A 46 -6.63 -11.00 5.96
N TYR A 47 -6.31 -12.01 6.77
CA TYR A 47 -5.39 -11.87 7.90
C TYR A 47 -3.94 -11.74 7.47
N ALA A 48 -3.49 -12.57 6.53
CA ALA A 48 -2.11 -12.50 6.05
C ALA A 48 -1.88 -11.26 5.18
N ALA A 49 -2.89 -10.83 4.42
CA ALA A 49 -2.86 -9.55 3.72
C ALA A 49 -2.73 -8.37 4.68
N PHE A 50 -3.53 -8.35 5.75
CA PHE A 50 -3.47 -7.30 6.77
C PHE A 50 -2.09 -7.19 7.42
N LEU A 51 -1.47 -8.32 7.79
CA LEU A 51 -0.10 -8.32 8.32
C LEU A 51 0.93 -7.85 7.29
N THR A 52 0.73 -8.21 6.02
CA THR A 52 1.64 -7.84 4.92
C THR A 52 1.58 -6.34 4.66
N ILE A 53 0.38 -5.76 4.50
CA ILE A 53 0.22 -4.32 4.27
C ILE A 53 0.62 -3.50 5.50
N ALA A 54 0.37 -3.98 6.72
CA ALA A 54 0.87 -3.33 7.93
C ALA A 54 2.41 -3.28 7.95
N SER A 55 3.08 -4.35 7.51
CA SER A 55 4.54 -4.38 7.41
C SER A 55 5.07 -3.40 6.36
N VAL A 56 4.38 -3.29 5.21
CA VAL A 56 4.70 -2.31 4.16
C VAL A 56 4.64 -0.88 4.74
N LEU A 57 3.54 -0.52 5.40
CA LEU A 57 3.35 0.81 6.00
C LEU A 57 4.36 1.10 7.13
N VAL A 58 4.76 0.09 7.91
CA VAL A 58 5.82 0.23 8.92
C VAL A 58 7.16 0.56 8.26
N ILE A 59 7.50 -0.11 7.16
CA ILE A 59 8.73 0.18 6.42
C ILE A 59 8.67 1.60 5.82
N GLN A 60 7.56 2.00 5.23
CA GLN A 60 7.35 3.37 4.72
C GLN A 60 7.58 4.42 5.81
N ALA A 61 6.93 4.25 6.97
CA ALA A 61 7.04 5.22 8.05
C ALA A 61 8.44 5.28 8.68
N LEU A 62 9.11 4.13 8.87
CA LEU A 62 10.41 4.08 9.54
C LEU A 62 11.59 4.42 8.62
N PHE A 63 11.57 3.94 7.38
CA PHE A 63 12.71 4.05 6.47
C PHE A 63 12.60 5.22 5.51
N PHE A 64 11.38 5.58 5.12
CA PHE A 64 11.10 6.56 4.08
C PHE A 64 10.43 7.82 4.59
N ALA A 65 10.17 7.92 5.90
CA ALA A 65 9.45 9.01 6.53
C ALA A 65 8.02 9.26 5.99
N ASP A 66 7.49 8.31 5.22
CA ASP A 66 6.19 8.41 4.54
C ASP A 66 5.05 7.93 5.45
N GLY A 67 3.99 8.73 5.57
CA GLY A 67 2.78 8.41 6.34
C GLY A 67 2.84 8.63 7.85
N GLY A 68 3.97 9.09 8.41
CA GLY A 68 4.08 9.53 9.81
C GLY A 68 3.95 8.43 10.90
N LEU A 69 4.84 8.42 11.89
CA LEU A 69 4.81 7.40 12.95
C LEU A 69 3.54 7.44 13.83
N LEU A 70 3.00 8.64 14.09
CA LEU A 70 1.81 8.79 14.92
C LEU A 70 0.52 8.43 14.15
N ALA A 71 0.53 8.66 12.83
CA ALA A 71 -0.59 8.33 11.94
C ALA A 71 -0.55 6.87 11.45
N LEU A 72 0.52 6.12 11.73
CA LEU A 72 0.67 4.72 11.31
C LEU A 72 -0.53 3.84 11.67
N GLY A 73 -1.13 4.02 12.84
CA GLY A 73 -2.34 3.28 13.24
C GLY A 73 -3.54 3.56 12.34
N ALA A 74 -3.77 4.83 12.01
CA ALA A 74 -4.81 5.28 11.06
C ALA A 74 -4.53 4.74 9.65
N ASN A 75 -3.28 4.80 9.19
CA ASN A 75 -2.89 4.26 7.88
C ASN A 75 -3.14 2.75 7.79
N ILE A 76 -2.75 1.98 8.83
CA ILE A 76 -3.01 0.54 8.89
C ILE A 76 -4.52 0.26 8.91
N PHE A 77 -5.31 1.09 9.57
CA PHE A 77 -6.76 0.96 9.57
C PHE A 77 -7.34 1.21 8.16
N ASN A 78 -7.00 2.35 7.55
CA ASN A 78 -7.57 2.77 6.27
C ASN A 78 -7.13 1.87 5.10
N LEU A 79 -5.83 1.58 5.01
CA LEU A 79 -5.25 0.80 3.91
C LEU A 79 -5.17 -0.71 4.20
N GLY A 80 -5.36 -1.12 5.45
CA GLY A 80 -5.38 -2.53 5.84
C GLY A 80 -6.78 -3.04 6.10
N VAL A 81 -7.51 -2.43 7.03
CA VAL A 81 -8.78 -2.99 7.53
C VAL A 81 -9.87 -2.96 6.46
N PHE A 82 -10.11 -1.81 5.83
CA PHE A 82 -11.15 -1.71 4.80
C PHE A 82 -10.93 -2.67 3.62
N PRO A 83 -9.77 -2.71 2.95
CA PRO A 83 -9.60 -3.64 1.85
C PRO A 83 -9.62 -5.12 2.30
N CYS A 84 -8.95 -5.45 3.41
CA CYS A 84 -8.79 -6.85 3.83
C CYS A 84 -10.05 -7.44 4.48
N PHE A 85 -10.73 -6.67 5.32
CA PHE A 85 -11.84 -7.17 6.13
C PHE A 85 -13.22 -6.65 5.70
N LEU A 86 -13.29 -5.61 4.86
CA LEU A 86 -14.56 -5.13 4.30
C LEU A 86 -14.69 -5.48 2.81
N ALA A 87 -13.86 -4.89 1.95
CA ALA A 87 -13.99 -5.03 0.50
C ALA A 87 -13.79 -6.47 0.02
N TYR A 88 -12.74 -7.14 0.49
CA TYR A 88 -12.45 -8.51 0.08
C TYR A 88 -13.57 -9.52 0.43
N PRO A 89 -13.97 -9.68 1.70
CA PRO A 89 -14.93 -10.73 2.06
C PRO A 89 -16.38 -10.41 1.68
N PHE A 90 -16.78 -9.13 1.64
CA PHE A 90 -18.16 -8.73 1.41
C PHE A 90 -18.47 -8.26 -0.03
N ILE A 91 -17.45 -7.95 -0.84
CA ILE A 91 -17.63 -7.47 -2.22
C ILE A 91 -16.93 -8.38 -3.21
N PHE A 92 -15.60 -8.52 -3.12
CA PHE A 92 -14.85 -9.31 -4.08
C PHE A 92 -15.25 -10.78 -4.03
N LYS A 93 -15.18 -11.41 -2.85
CA LYS A 93 -15.39 -12.85 -2.67
C LYS A 93 -16.81 -13.31 -3.08
N PRO A 94 -17.91 -12.60 -2.73
CA PRO A 94 -19.25 -12.99 -3.18
C PRO A 94 -19.42 -12.90 -4.70
N ILE A 95 -18.88 -11.84 -5.34
CA ILE A 95 -19.00 -11.65 -6.79
C ILE A 95 -18.12 -12.64 -7.55
N ALA A 96 -16.85 -12.78 -7.16
CA ALA A 96 -15.89 -13.70 -7.78
C ALA A 96 -16.31 -15.18 -7.62
N GLY A 97 -17.03 -15.49 -6.53
CA GLY A 97 -17.40 -16.86 -6.17
C GLY A 97 -16.28 -17.58 -5.42
N THR A 98 -16.57 -18.78 -4.92
CA THR A 98 -15.60 -19.60 -4.15
C THR A 98 -15.41 -20.98 -4.78
N GLY A 99 -14.25 -21.60 -4.51
CA GLY A 99 -13.92 -22.96 -4.94
C GLY A 99 -13.32 -23.06 -6.34
N ALA A 100 -13.19 -24.27 -6.87
CA ALA A 100 -12.50 -24.57 -8.14
C ALA A 100 -13.28 -24.17 -9.41
N ARG A 101 -14.33 -23.35 -9.30
CA ARG A 101 -14.95 -22.74 -10.47
C ARG A 101 -13.95 -21.75 -11.04
N ASN A 102 -13.67 -21.86 -12.34
CA ASN A 102 -12.81 -20.94 -13.06
C ASN A 102 -13.60 -19.65 -13.36
N PRO A 103 -13.44 -18.54 -12.62
CA PRO A 103 -14.09 -17.29 -13.00
C PRO A 103 -13.44 -16.77 -14.28
N GLY A 104 -14.26 -16.55 -15.30
CA GLY A 104 -13.77 -15.86 -16.51
C GLY A 104 -13.24 -14.45 -16.19
N PRO A 105 -12.35 -13.89 -17.03
CA PRO A 105 -11.76 -12.57 -16.82
C PRO A 105 -12.78 -11.46 -16.52
N GLY A 106 -13.92 -11.44 -17.21
CA GLY A 106 -14.98 -10.46 -16.97
C GLY A 106 -15.58 -10.52 -15.57
N ARG A 107 -15.66 -11.72 -14.97
CA ARG A 107 -16.14 -11.89 -13.59
C ARG A 107 -15.12 -11.41 -12.56
N ILE A 108 -13.83 -11.60 -12.83
CA ILE A 108 -12.76 -11.06 -11.98
C ILE A 108 -12.80 -9.53 -11.99
N ILE A 109 -12.95 -8.91 -13.17
CA ILE A 109 -13.09 -7.45 -13.30
C ILE A 109 -14.34 -6.96 -12.55
N LEU A 110 -15.49 -7.62 -12.74
CA LEU A 110 -16.73 -7.28 -12.06
C LEU A 110 -16.64 -7.40 -10.53
N ALA A 111 -15.76 -8.26 -10.01
CA ALA A 111 -15.51 -8.39 -8.58
C ALA A 111 -14.48 -7.38 -8.05
N ALA A 112 -13.36 -7.21 -8.76
CA ALA A 112 -12.24 -6.38 -8.34
C ALA A 112 -12.56 -4.89 -8.40
N LEU A 113 -13.26 -4.42 -9.43
CA LEU A 113 -13.54 -3.01 -9.64
C LEU A 113 -14.39 -2.39 -8.52
N PRO A 114 -15.60 -2.91 -8.19
CA PRO A 114 -16.38 -2.36 -7.08
C PRO A 114 -15.71 -2.59 -5.72
N ALA A 115 -14.98 -3.69 -5.52
CA ALA A 115 -14.27 -3.94 -4.28
C ALA A 115 -13.15 -2.90 -4.05
N ALA A 116 -12.36 -2.59 -5.08
CA ALA A 116 -11.29 -1.59 -4.98
C ALA A 116 -11.87 -0.19 -4.73
N ILE A 117 -12.89 0.20 -5.50
CA ILE A 117 -13.56 1.50 -5.36
C ILE A 117 -14.13 1.66 -3.94
N ILE A 118 -14.93 0.70 -3.46
CA ILE A 118 -15.57 0.82 -2.15
C ILE A 118 -14.54 0.73 -1.01
N GLY A 119 -13.53 -0.15 -1.14
CA GLY A 119 -12.46 -0.24 -0.15
C GLY A 119 -11.66 1.04 -0.02
N LEU A 120 -11.28 1.65 -1.16
CA LEU A 120 -10.49 2.88 -1.17
C LEU A 120 -11.32 4.10 -0.74
N LEU A 121 -12.59 4.20 -1.15
CA LEU A 121 -13.48 5.26 -0.69
C LEU A 121 -13.76 5.18 0.81
N ALA A 122 -13.88 3.96 1.36
CA ALA A 122 -14.01 3.77 2.80
C ALA A 122 -12.76 4.23 3.55
N GLY A 123 -11.56 3.89 3.04
CA GLY A 123 -10.29 4.38 3.58
C GLY A 123 -10.14 5.90 3.50
N ALA A 124 -10.46 6.50 2.36
CA ALA A 124 -10.40 7.95 2.17
C ALA A 124 -11.40 8.69 3.09
N LEU A 125 -12.61 8.15 3.25
CA LEU A 125 -13.57 8.67 4.22
C LEU A 125 -13.07 8.49 5.67
N GLY A 126 -12.40 7.37 5.96
CA GLY A 126 -11.72 7.12 7.24
C GLY A 126 -10.72 8.22 7.56
N VAL A 127 -9.82 8.54 6.62
CA VAL A 127 -8.86 9.66 6.76
C VAL A 127 -9.58 10.97 7.06
N VAL A 128 -10.66 11.29 6.33
CA VAL A 128 -11.42 12.53 6.59
C VAL A 128 -12.01 12.54 7.99
N LEU A 129 -12.63 11.44 8.43
CA LEU A 129 -13.25 11.34 9.74
C LEU A 129 -12.21 11.41 10.87
N GLU A 130 -11.12 10.67 10.75
CA GLU A 130 -10.00 10.68 11.72
C GLU A 130 -9.40 12.07 11.84
N THR A 131 -9.19 12.75 10.72
CA THR A 131 -8.65 14.12 10.70
C THR A 131 -9.60 15.11 11.36
N VAL A 132 -10.89 15.07 11.03
CA VAL A 132 -11.90 15.95 11.62
C VAL A 132 -12.10 15.67 13.11
N PHE A 133 -12.15 14.40 13.51
CA PHE A 133 -12.30 14.02 14.92
C PHE A 133 -11.05 14.23 15.75
N SER A 134 -9.86 14.29 15.14
CA SER A 134 -8.63 14.64 15.86
C SER A 134 -8.71 16.03 16.49
N GLY A 135 -9.47 16.95 15.89
CA GLY A 135 -9.56 18.35 16.31
C GLY A 135 -8.25 19.15 16.17
N ILE A 136 -7.19 18.53 15.62
CA ILE A 136 -5.86 19.15 15.47
C ILE A 136 -5.87 20.15 14.32
N THR A 137 -6.54 19.80 13.22
CA THR A 137 -6.58 20.58 11.99
C THR A 137 -7.99 21.06 11.69
N SER A 138 -8.14 22.36 11.44
CA SER A 138 -9.42 23.02 11.15
C SER A 138 -9.88 22.80 9.72
N LEU A 139 -9.87 21.55 9.23
CA LEU A 139 -10.36 21.20 7.90
C LEU A 139 -11.89 21.07 7.92
N PRO A 140 -12.64 21.90 7.16
CA PRO A 140 -14.09 21.77 7.10
C PRO A 140 -14.50 20.43 6.49
N PHE A 141 -15.24 19.60 7.25
CA PHE A 141 -15.65 18.25 6.85
C PHE A 141 -16.21 18.20 5.42
N LYS A 142 -17.18 19.07 5.09
CA LYS A 142 -17.84 19.07 3.78
C LYS A 142 -16.86 19.30 2.63
N SER A 143 -15.98 20.29 2.77
CA SER A 143 -14.98 20.62 1.73
C SER A 143 -13.98 19.48 1.56
N PHE A 144 -13.50 18.91 2.68
CA PHE A 144 -12.52 17.84 2.65
C PHE A 144 -13.10 16.57 2.02
N VAL A 145 -14.34 16.17 2.35
CA VAL A 145 -15.04 15.05 1.69
C VAL A 145 -15.18 15.28 0.17
N LEU A 146 -15.60 16.48 -0.23
CA LEU A 146 -15.83 16.80 -1.66
C LEU A 146 -14.55 16.82 -2.49
N LEU A 147 -13.39 17.00 -1.87
CA LEU A 147 -12.09 16.96 -2.55
C LEU A 147 -11.47 15.57 -2.49
N MET A 148 -11.55 14.88 -1.35
CA MET A 148 -10.97 13.56 -1.14
C MET A 148 -11.65 12.46 -1.96
N LEU A 149 -12.98 12.34 -1.85
CA LEU A 149 -13.67 11.17 -2.41
C LEU A 149 -13.62 11.09 -3.95
N PRO A 150 -13.78 12.17 -4.72
CA PRO A 150 -13.74 12.07 -6.18
C PRO A 150 -12.37 11.65 -6.73
N VAL A 151 -11.28 12.14 -6.13
CA VAL A 151 -9.92 11.73 -6.52
C VAL A 151 -9.70 10.26 -6.20
N HIS A 152 -10.11 9.82 -5.01
CA HIS A 152 -10.00 8.41 -4.61
C HIS A 152 -10.96 7.49 -5.37
N LEU A 153 -12.07 7.98 -5.91
CA LEU A 153 -12.89 7.23 -6.86
C LEU A 153 -12.08 6.90 -8.13
N ALA A 154 -11.38 7.88 -8.70
CA ALA A 154 -10.54 7.69 -9.87
C ALA A 154 -9.39 6.70 -9.59
N ILE A 155 -8.70 6.86 -8.45
CA ILE A 155 -7.66 5.94 -7.99
C ILE A 155 -8.24 4.53 -7.82
N GLY A 156 -9.42 4.39 -7.22
CA GLY A 156 -10.08 3.11 -7.00
C GLY A 156 -10.46 2.38 -8.30
N ILE A 157 -10.81 3.12 -9.35
CA ILE A 157 -11.04 2.54 -10.69
C ILE A 157 -9.73 1.97 -11.24
N VAL A 158 -8.64 2.73 -11.19
CA VAL A 158 -7.32 2.29 -11.65
C VAL A 158 -6.86 1.07 -10.83
N GLU A 159 -6.96 1.12 -9.51
CA GLU A 159 -6.58 0.03 -8.63
C GLU A 159 -7.41 -1.23 -8.89
N GLY A 160 -8.71 -1.09 -9.14
CA GLY A 160 -9.57 -2.22 -9.47
C GLY A 160 -9.18 -2.90 -10.79
N LEU A 161 -8.80 -2.11 -11.81
CA LEU A 161 -8.33 -2.63 -13.09
C LEU A 161 -6.96 -3.31 -12.97
N VAL A 162 -6.02 -2.69 -12.27
CA VAL A 162 -4.68 -3.26 -12.01
C VAL A 162 -4.82 -4.55 -11.19
N THR A 163 -5.63 -4.54 -10.13
CA THR A 163 -5.92 -5.72 -9.31
C THR A 163 -6.52 -6.83 -10.17
N ALA A 164 -7.51 -6.52 -11.02
CA ALA A 164 -8.09 -7.52 -11.91
C ALA A 164 -7.05 -8.10 -12.87
N ALA A 165 -6.20 -7.26 -13.48
CA ALA A 165 -5.15 -7.69 -14.40
C ALA A 165 -4.15 -8.66 -13.73
N VAL A 166 -3.66 -8.30 -12.53
CA VAL A 166 -2.75 -9.16 -11.77
C VAL A 166 -3.44 -10.47 -11.37
N VAL A 167 -4.68 -10.41 -10.89
CA VAL A 167 -5.43 -11.61 -10.51
C VAL A 167 -5.69 -12.52 -11.72
N ILE A 168 -6.02 -11.97 -12.89
CA ILE A 168 -6.18 -12.74 -14.13
C ILE A 168 -4.85 -13.38 -14.55
N PHE A 169 -3.74 -12.65 -14.48
CA PHE A 169 -2.40 -13.18 -14.77
C PHE A 169 -2.03 -14.34 -13.84
N VAL A 170 -2.19 -14.14 -12.52
CA VAL A 170 -1.90 -15.17 -11.52
C VAL A 170 -2.83 -16.37 -11.72
N PHE A 171 -4.12 -16.14 -11.97
CA PHE A 171 -5.08 -17.22 -12.20
C PHE A 171 -4.71 -18.08 -13.41
N LYS A 172 -4.24 -17.46 -14.51
CA LYS A 172 -3.81 -18.19 -15.71
C LYS A 172 -2.49 -18.94 -15.52
N THR A 173 -1.58 -18.39 -14.73
CA THR A 173 -0.21 -18.91 -14.57
C THR A 173 -0.12 -19.95 -13.45
N ASP A 174 -0.76 -19.68 -12.32
CA ASP A 174 -0.79 -20.53 -11.13
C ASP A 174 -2.05 -20.26 -10.28
N PRO A 175 -3.20 -20.85 -10.65
CA PRO A 175 -4.47 -20.64 -9.94
C PRO A 175 -4.41 -21.03 -8.46
N GLY A 176 -3.48 -21.91 -8.07
CA GLY A 176 -3.28 -22.35 -6.70
C GLY A 176 -2.68 -21.29 -5.78
N LEU A 177 -2.26 -20.13 -6.31
CA LEU A 177 -1.82 -18.98 -5.51
C LEU A 177 -2.98 -18.11 -5.00
N ILE A 178 -4.17 -18.20 -5.59
CA ILE A 178 -5.29 -17.35 -5.19
C ILE A 178 -6.05 -18.01 -4.04
N PHE A 179 -6.05 -17.35 -2.88
CA PHE A 179 -6.63 -17.87 -1.65
C PHE A 179 -8.09 -18.33 -1.81
N VAL A 180 -8.91 -17.56 -2.54
CA VAL A 180 -10.35 -17.85 -2.75
C VAL A 180 -10.59 -19.10 -3.61
N PHE A 181 -9.68 -19.41 -4.53
CA PHE A 181 -9.83 -20.49 -5.51
C PHE A 181 -9.04 -21.75 -5.14
N SER A 182 -8.14 -21.64 -4.16
CA SER A 182 -7.39 -22.78 -3.65
C SER A 182 -8.32 -23.77 -2.92
N LYS A 183 -8.27 -25.05 -3.32
CA LYS A 183 -8.90 -26.13 -2.56
C LYS A 183 -8.21 -26.21 -1.19
N LYS A 184 -8.98 -26.20 -0.09
CA LYS A 184 -8.48 -26.46 1.28
C LYS A 184 -7.49 -27.63 1.20
N SER A 185 -6.20 -27.38 1.47
CA SER A 185 -5.11 -28.36 1.39
C SER A 185 -4.45 -28.56 0.00
N GLN A 186 -4.06 -27.49 -0.69
CA GLN A 186 -2.83 -27.58 -1.47
C GLN A 186 -1.85 -26.54 -0.95
N SER A 187 -0.96 -27.03 -0.09
CA SER A 187 0.24 -26.32 0.29
C SER A 187 1.04 -25.93 -0.96
N PRO A 188 1.70 -24.76 -1.00
CA PRO A 188 2.64 -24.48 -2.06
C PRO A 188 3.68 -25.59 -2.03
N LYS A 189 3.74 -26.42 -3.08
CA LYS A 189 4.73 -27.52 -3.15
C LYS A 189 6.11 -27.02 -3.60
N ALA A 190 6.20 -25.79 -4.11
CA ALA A 190 7.44 -25.18 -4.60
C ALA A 190 7.46 -23.67 -4.35
N PHE A 191 8.61 -23.16 -3.90
CA PHE A 191 8.89 -21.74 -3.69
C PHE A 191 8.96 -20.95 -5.01
N TRP A 192 9.49 -21.59 -6.06
CA TRP A 192 9.75 -21.00 -7.37
C TRP A 192 8.56 -21.15 -8.32
N ARG A 193 7.42 -20.57 -7.96
CA ARG A 193 6.26 -20.53 -8.85
C ARG A 193 6.47 -19.48 -9.94
N PRO A 194 6.20 -19.77 -11.23
CA PRO A 194 6.41 -18.81 -12.32
C PRO A 194 5.72 -17.46 -12.09
N ALA A 195 4.53 -17.46 -11.48
CA ALA A 195 3.82 -16.23 -11.14
C ALA A 195 4.53 -15.40 -10.06
N LEU A 196 5.15 -16.03 -9.05
CA LEU A 196 5.93 -15.32 -8.03
C LEU A 196 7.22 -14.73 -8.62
N ILE A 197 7.88 -15.47 -9.52
CA ILE A 197 9.05 -14.96 -10.25
C ILE A 197 8.65 -13.76 -11.11
N GLY A 198 7.53 -13.87 -11.85
CA GLY A 198 6.98 -12.76 -12.63
C GLY A 198 6.70 -11.53 -11.77
N LEU A 199 6.07 -11.70 -10.60
CA LEU A 199 5.79 -10.60 -9.69
C LEU A 199 7.06 -9.99 -9.08
N MET A 200 8.09 -10.78 -8.77
CA MET A 200 9.39 -10.25 -8.32
C MET A 200 10.08 -9.45 -9.43
N LEU A 201 10.03 -9.92 -10.68
CA LEU A 201 10.59 -9.19 -11.81
C LEU A 201 9.84 -7.88 -12.05
N VAL A 202 8.50 -7.91 -12.00
CA VAL A 202 7.70 -6.69 -12.09
C VAL A 202 8.02 -5.76 -10.94
N ALA A 203 8.09 -6.23 -9.69
CA ALA A 203 8.46 -5.41 -8.54
C ALA A 203 9.83 -4.73 -8.73
N LEU A 204 10.81 -5.48 -9.22
CA LEU A 204 12.15 -4.96 -9.50
C LEU A 204 12.13 -3.88 -10.59
N VAL A 205 11.47 -4.16 -11.73
CA VAL A 205 11.35 -3.19 -12.84
C VAL A 205 10.58 -1.94 -12.39
N THR A 206 9.50 -2.13 -11.64
CA THR A 206 8.67 -1.07 -11.07
C THR A 206 9.48 -0.18 -10.13
N GLY A 207 10.18 -0.77 -9.16
CA GLY A 207 10.98 -0.02 -8.19
C GLY A 207 12.19 0.68 -8.79
N VAL A 208 12.81 0.10 -9.83
CA VAL A 208 14.02 0.67 -10.45
C VAL A 208 13.73 1.69 -11.54
N ALA A 209 12.80 1.38 -12.44
CA ALA A 209 12.63 2.10 -13.71
C ALA A 209 11.28 2.83 -13.82
N LEU A 210 10.17 2.21 -13.39
CA LEU A 210 8.86 2.86 -13.51
C LEU A 210 8.64 3.96 -12.47
N SER A 211 9.35 3.92 -11.34
CA SER A 211 9.37 5.00 -10.34
C SER A 211 9.87 6.33 -10.92
N TRP A 212 10.70 6.33 -11.96
CA TRP A 212 11.14 7.56 -12.66
C TRP A 212 10.02 8.27 -13.43
N PHE A 213 8.94 7.55 -13.73
CA PHE A 213 7.78 8.08 -14.43
C PHE A 213 6.64 8.44 -13.46
N ALA A 214 6.87 8.30 -12.15
CA ALA A 214 5.90 8.70 -11.14
C ALA A 214 5.56 10.19 -11.29
N SER A 215 4.29 10.50 -11.04
CA SER A 215 3.78 11.86 -11.06
C SER A 215 4.46 12.70 -9.98
N THR A 216 4.79 13.94 -10.33
CA THR A 216 5.35 14.95 -9.43
C THR A 216 4.26 15.82 -8.78
N HIS A 217 2.99 15.53 -9.06
CA HIS A 217 1.85 16.22 -8.45
C HIS A 217 1.60 15.70 -7.02
N PRO A 218 1.08 16.55 -6.11
CA PRO A 218 0.72 16.12 -4.76
C PRO A 218 -0.32 15.00 -4.81
N ASP A 219 -0.24 14.08 -3.86
CA ASP A 219 -1.18 12.96 -3.81
C ASP A 219 -2.62 13.42 -3.50
N GLY A 220 -3.59 12.49 -3.53
CA GLY A 220 -4.99 12.85 -3.29
C GLY A 220 -5.27 13.49 -1.93
N LEU A 221 -4.50 13.11 -0.89
CA LEU A 221 -4.60 13.67 0.45
C LEU A 221 -3.95 15.06 0.49
N GLU A 222 -2.70 15.18 0.10
CA GLU A 222 -1.95 16.44 0.06
C GLU A 222 -2.66 17.48 -0.81
N TRP A 223 -3.14 17.08 -1.99
CA TRP A 223 -3.87 17.95 -2.91
C TRP A 223 -5.17 18.47 -2.29
N SER A 224 -5.90 17.62 -1.59
CA SER A 224 -7.16 18.03 -0.97
C SER A 224 -6.93 18.94 0.24
N ILE A 225 -5.86 18.70 1.02
CA ILE A 225 -5.40 19.60 2.08
C ILE A 225 -4.99 20.96 1.49
N ALA A 226 -4.20 20.97 0.42
CA ALA A 226 -3.77 22.18 -0.28
C ALA A 226 -4.95 23.00 -0.77
N ARG A 227 -5.97 22.36 -1.33
CA ARG A 227 -7.18 23.04 -1.82
C ARG A 227 -8.05 23.62 -0.70
N VAL A 228 -7.94 23.10 0.52
CA VAL A 228 -8.68 23.63 1.68
C VAL A 228 -7.90 24.72 2.42
N THR A 229 -6.58 24.56 2.55
CA THR A 229 -5.75 25.39 3.44
C THR A 229 -4.81 26.35 2.72
N GLY A 230 -4.54 26.11 1.43
CA GLY A 230 -3.53 26.84 0.66
C GLY A 230 -2.09 26.31 0.85
N SER A 231 -1.89 25.24 1.63
CA SER A 231 -0.59 24.58 1.87
C SER A 231 -0.72 23.07 1.67
N GLU A 232 0.26 22.43 1.02
CA GLU A 232 0.26 20.97 0.80
C GLU A 232 0.42 20.16 2.09
N GLU A 233 1.10 20.74 3.08
CA GLU A 233 1.25 20.16 4.42
C GLU A 233 0.51 20.95 5.50
N LEU A 234 -0.04 20.22 6.47
CA LEU A 234 -0.58 20.78 7.71
C LEU A 234 0.55 20.94 8.73
N GLN A 235 0.73 22.15 9.26
CA GLN A 235 1.64 22.37 10.38
C GLN A 235 1.07 21.71 11.64
N GLY A 236 1.51 20.48 11.92
CA GLY A 236 1.16 19.78 13.15
C GLY A 236 1.79 20.42 14.39
N PRO A 237 1.32 20.09 15.59
CA PRO A 237 1.89 20.63 16.83
C PRO A 237 3.39 20.30 16.93
N GLU A 238 4.26 21.32 17.01
CA GLU A 238 5.72 21.13 17.15
C GLU A 238 6.12 20.56 18.52
N GLN A 239 5.21 20.63 19.48
CA GLN A 239 5.37 20.19 20.87
C GLN A 239 4.55 18.93 21.16
N GLY A 240 4.91 18.22 22.23
CA GLY A 240 4.26 16.98 22.63
C GLY A 240 4.69 15.75 21.83
N MET A 241 3.87 14.69 21.85
CA MET A 241 4.18 13.40 21.23
C MET A 241 4.40 13.50 19.71
N HIS A 242 3.63 14.34 19.02
CA HIS A 242 3.78 14.58 17.58
C HIS A 242 5.19 15.09 17.26
N GLY A 243 5.65 16.15 17.94
CA GLY A 243 6.99 16.70 17.74
C GLY A 243 8.12 15.73 18.08
N VAL A 244 7.98 14.92 19.14
CA VAL A 244 8.98 13.90 19.50
C VAL A 244 9.08 12.83 18.42
N LEU A 245 7.95 12.27 17.99
CA LEU A 245 7.92 11.21 16.98
C LEU A 245 8.35 11.72 15.61
N SER A 246 7.96 12.94 15.22
CA SER A 246 8.42 13.57 13.96
C SER A 246 9.94 13.76 13.95
N ARG A 247 10.54 14.25 15.05
CA ARG A 247 12.00 14.37 15.18
C ARG A 247 12.70 13.02 15.14
N LEU A 248 12.15 12.01 15.80
CA LEU A 248 12.70 10.65 15.75
C LEU A 248 12.63 10.08 14.33
N GLN A 249 11.48 10.17 13.67
CA GLN A 249 11.30 9.72 12.29
C GLN A 249 12.28 10.40 11.34
N LYS A 250 12.36 11.74 11.37
CA LYS A 250 13.30 12.53 10.56
C LYS A 250 14.76 12.21 10.85
N LYS A 251 15.11 11.75 12.07
CA LYS A 251 16.48 11.35 12.45
C LYS A 251 16.80 9.92 12.01
N PHE A 252 15.83 9.01 12.04
CA PHE A 252 16.07 7.59 11.76
C PHE A 252 15.79 7.16 10.32
N ALA A 253 14.95 7.86 9.56
CA ALA A 253 14.64 7.53 8.17
C ALA A 253 15.86 7.76 7.25
N PRO A 254 16.57 6.70 6.78
CA PRO A 254 17.76 6.86 5.94
C PRO A 254 17.45 7.50 4.58
N LEU A 255 16.25 7.31 4.04
CA LEU A 255 15.84 7.77 2.71
C LEU A 255 14.49 8.50 2.79
N PRO A 256 14.41 9.66 3.47
CA PRO A 256 13.15 10.40 3.57
C PRO A 256 12.61 10.74 2.18
N ASP A 257 11.30 10.60 2.00
CA ASP A 257 10.58 10.86 0.75
C ASP A 257 11.19 10.10 -0.45
N TYR A 258 11.74 8.91 -0.16
CA TYR A 258 12.39 8.02 -1.14
C TYR A 258 13.66 8.60 -1.80
N GLY A 259 14.20 9.72 -1.27
CA GLY A 259 15.42 10.38 -1.72
C GLY A 259 16.61 10.20 -0.76
N PHE A 260 17.82 10.58 -1.20
CA PHE A 260 18.99 10.60 -0.32
C PHE A 260 18.97 11.80 0.61
N ARG A 261 19.46 11.61 1.84
CA ARG A 261 19.72 12.74 2.74
C ARG A 261 20.81 13.63 2.19
N ILE A 262 20.47 14.90 1.97
CA ILE A 262 21.46 15.93 1.68
C ILE A 262 22.04 16.40 3.04
N GLY A 263 23.37 16.41 3.14
CA GLY A 263 24.09 16.79 4.36
C GLY A 263 23.75 18.21 4.82
N SER A 264 23.75 18.41 6.13
CA SER A 264 23.37 19.64 6.84
C SER A 264 24.19 20.86 6.41
N GLU A 265 23.60 21.72 5.58
CA GLU A 265 23.70 23.19 5.61
C GLU A 265 22.66 23.80 4.66
N GLY A 266 21.56 24.30 5.21
CA GLY A 266 20.76 25.39 4.61
C GLY A 266 20.08 25.21 3.25
N ALA A 267 20.00 24.01 2.67
CA ALA A 267 19.27 23.80 1.42
C ALA A 267 18.12 22.83 1.64
N LYS A 268 16.96 23.21 1.08
CA LYS A 268 15.72 22.42 1.03
C LYS A 268 16.03 20.96 0.73
N THR A 269 15.29 20.05 1.35
CA THR A 269 15.10 18.70 0.83
C THR A 269 14.93 18.82 -0.68
N GLU A 270 15.52 17.94 -1.48
CA GLU A 270 14.85 17.58 -2.73
C GLU A 270 13.52 16.91 -2.32
N SER A 271 12.57 17.71 -1.80
CA SER A 271 11.20 17.51 -2.20
C SER A 271 11.24 17.52 -3.72
N VAL A 272 10.30 16.81 -4.31
CA VAL A 272 9.98 16.95 -5.71
C VAL A 272 9.39 18.37 -5.90
N ASP A 273 10.17 19.41 -5.61
CA ASP A 273 9.83 20.83 -5.69
C ASP A 273 9.84 21.17 -7.18
N ALA A 274 8.64 21.18 -7.77
CA ALA A 274 8.12 22.06 -8.83
C ALA A 274 8.89 22.29 -10.16
N GLU A 275 10.12 21.81 -10.33
CA GLU A 275 10.94 21.96 -11.54
C GLU A 275 11.62 20.66 -12.02
N SER A 276 11.27 19.50 -11.45
CA SER A 276 11.75 18.23 -12.02
C SER A 276 11.07 17.97 -13.37
N THR A 277 11.84 18.01 -14.46
CA THR A 277 11.34 17.72 -15.80
C THR A 277 10.91 16.26 -15.85
N TRP A 278 9.63 15.98 -16.13
CA TRP A 278 9.13 14.61 -16.26
C TRP A 278 9.69 13.96 -17.55
N PRO A 279 10.25 12.74 -17.51
CA PRO A 279 10.41 11.85 -16.36
C PRO A 279 11.58 12.24 -15.43
N ALA A 280 11.33 12.20 -14.12
CA ALA A 280 12.29 12.56 -13.08
C ALA A 280 13.18 11.35 -12.74
N VAL A 281 14.20 11.11 -13.57
CA VAL A 281 15.19 10.04 -13.34
C VAL A 281 15.99 10.34 -12.08
N ASN A 282 15.82 9.52 -11.04
CA ASN A 282 16.45 9.73 -9.74
C ASN A 282 17.02 8.40 -9.20
N ALA A 283 18.31 8.41 -8.82
CA ALA A 283 18.97 7.22 -8.29
C ALA A 283 18.46 6.85 -6.88
N GLY A 284 18.03 7.85 -6.10
CA GLY A 284 17.39 7.67 -4.80
C GLY A 284 16.10 6.86 -4.92
N THR A 285 15.21 7.20 -5.84
CA THR A 285 13.95 6.45 -6.02
C THR A 285 14.19 5.01 -6.45
N SER A 286 15.18 4.74 -7.31
CA SER A 286 15.59 3.37 -7.65
C SER A 286 16.13 2.59 -6.45
N VAL A 287 17.02 3.20 -5.66
CA VAL A 287 17.58 2.58 -4.45
C VAL A 287 16.49 2.32 -3.42
N SER A 288 15.58 3.27 -3.24
CA SER A 288 14.42 3.16 -2.36
C SER A 288 13.49 2.01 -2.77
N GLY A 289 13.23 1.84 -4.07
CA GLY A 289 12.44 0.72 -4.58
C GLY A 289 13.06 -0.64 -4.26
N ILE A 290 14.36 -0.80 -4.51
CA ILE A 290 15.07 -2.06 -4.20
C ILE A 290 15.13 -2.29 -2.68
N LEU A 291 15.60 -1.30 -1.94
CA LEU A 291 15.84 -1.42 -0.50
C LEU A 291 14.53 -1.63 0.25
N GLY A 292 13.51 -0.82 -0.04
CA GLY A 292 12.21 -0.94 0.62
C GLY A 292 11.49 -2.23 0.28
N GLY A 293 11.61 -2.73 -0.95
CA GLY A 293 11.13 -4.07 -1.33
C GLY A 293 11.81 -5.17 -0.52
N LEU A 294 13.14 -5.15 -0.40
CA LEU A 294 13.91 -6.12 0.38
C LEU A 294 13.61 -6.06 1.88
N LEU A 295 13.52 -4.85 2.44
CA LEU A 295 13.19 -4.63 3.86
C LEU A 295 11.78 -5.12 4.18
N THR A 296 10.82 -4.85 3.30
CA THR A 296 9.44 -5.34 3.43
C THR A 296 9.41 -6.85 3.42
N LEU A 297 10.09 -7.49 2.46
CA LEU A 297 10.19 -8.94 2.39
C LEU A 297 10.77 -9.51 3.70
N ALA A 298 11.88 -8.95 4.18
CA ALA A 298 12.54 -9.40 5.39
C ALA A 298 11.63 -9.26 6.63
N LEU A 299 10.97 -8.12 6.79
CA LEU A 299 10.08 -7.85 7.92
C LEU A 299 8.88 -8.80 7.94
N VAL A 300 8.21 -8.97 6.80
CA VAL A 300 7.05 -9.86 6.67
C VAL A 300 7.45 -11.31 6.96
N VAL A 301 8.61 -11.76 6.45
CA VAL A 301 9.11 -13.10 6.70
C VAL A 301 9.43 -13.30 8.18
N LEU A 302 10.11 -12.34 8.81
CA LEU A 302 10.46 -12.39 10.23
C LEU A 302 9.20 -12.42 11.10
N ALA A 303 8.24 -11.54 10.84
CA ALA A 303 6.97 -11.48 11.56
C ALA A 303 6.20 -12.81 11.44
N GLY A 304 6.15 -13.38 10.24
CA GLY A 304 5.54 -14.69 10.01
C GLY A 304 6.22 -15.82 10.79
N ILE A 305 7.56 -15.84 10.85
CA ILE A 305 8.33 -16.83 11.61
C ILE A 305 8.08 -16.68 13.12
N LEU A 306 8.11 -15.45 13.63
CA LEU A 306 7.89 -15.17 15.06
C LEU A 306 6.48 -15.57 15.50
N LEU A 307 5.45 -15.21 14.73
CA LEU A 307 4.07 -15.59 15.00
C LEU A 307 3.87 -17.11 14.96
N ARG A 308 4.49 -17.80 13.98
CA ARG A 308 4.46 -19.27 13.91
C ARG A 308 5.10 -19.89 15.16
N LYS A 309 6.27 -19.41 15.57
CA LYS A 309 6.95 -19.91 16.79
C LYS A 309 6.12 -19.65 18.05
N GLY A 310 5.55 -18.45 18.20
CA GLY A 310 4.69 -18.10 19.34
C GLY A 310 3.43 -18.96 19.43
N PHE A 311 2.84 -19.32 18.29
CA PHE A 311 1.67 -20.19 18.25
C PHE A 311 2.00 -21.65 18.59
N ILE A 312 3.14 -22.18 18.11
CA ILE A 312 3.58 -23.56 18.41
C ILE A 312 3.91 -23.73 19.91
N HIS A 313 4.40 -22.68 20.58
CA HIS A 313 4.76 -22.72 22.00
C HIS A 313 3.63 -22.28 22.94
N SER A 314 2.45 -21.95 22.40
CA SER A 314 1.27 -21.58 23.19
C SER A 314 0.64 -22.83 23.84
N PRO A 315 0.18 -22.73 25.11
CA PRO A 315 -0.53 -23.83 25.79
C PRO A 315 -1.85 -24.23 25.09
N ILE A 316 -2.37 -23.40 24.19
CA ILE A 316 -3.56 -23.68 23.37
C ILE A 316 -3.24 -24.68 22.24
N SER A 317 -2.00 -24.72 21.75
CA SER A 317 -1.56 -25.66 20.70
C SER A 317 -1.29 -27.08 21.22
N ARG A 318 -1.26 -27.29 22.55
CA ARG A 318 -0.97 -28.59 23.20
C ARG A 318 -2.24 -29.34 23.64
N LYS A 319 -3.43 -28.82 23.34
CA LYS A 319 -4.72 -29.49 23.52
C LYS A 319 -5.30 -29.83 22.17
#